data_AF-A0A645E711-F1
#
_entry.id   AF-A0A645E711-F1
#
_cell.length_a   1.000
_cell.length_b   1.000
_cell.length_c   1.000
_cell.angle_alpha   90.00
_cell.angle_beta   90.00
_cell.angle_gamma   90.00
#
_symmetry.space_group_name_H-M   'P 1'
#
loop_
_entity.id
_entity.type
_entity.pdbx_description
1 polymer ?
#
loop_
_entity_poly.entity_id
_entity_poly.type
_entity_poly.pdbx_seq_one_letter_code
_entity_poly.pdbx_strand_id
1 'polypeptide(L)'
;MSEKITRLENKGLVERIRDKNDKRISRVYLTAKGRNLIDSIDKQASSKFLFNSILNMDDRYIDDFLKCLESLKKHMSDNYFKL
;
A
#
# COMPACT_ATOMS: atom_id res chain seq x y z
N MET A 1 -14.70 5.84 -14.37
CA MET A 1 -14.21 4.59 -13.74
C MET A 1 -12.73 4.77 -13.41
N SER A 2 -12.20 4.26 -12.29
CA SER A 2 -10.78 4.46 -11.93
C SER A 2 -9.84 3.68 -12.86
N GLU A 3 -8.97 4.38 -13.58
CA GLU A 3 -7.98 3.81 -14.51
C GLU A 3 -7.03 2.82 -13.81
N LYS A 4 -6.63 3.13 -12.58
CA LYS A 4 -5.76 2.25 -11.76
C LYS A 4 -6.40 0.88 -11.55
N ILE A 5 -7.70 0.83 -11.22
CA ILE A 5 -8.42 -0.43 -11.03
C ILE A 5 -8.53 -1.18 -12.35
N THR A 6 -8.81 -0.50 -13.45
CA THR A 6 -8.87 -1.12 -14.79
C THR A 6 -7.54 -1.77 -15.16
N ARG A 7 -6.40 -1.13 -14.86
CA ARG A 7 -5.08 -1.73 -15.10
C ARG A 7 -4.83 -2.99 -14.25
N LEU A 8 -5.27 -2.99 -12.99
CA LEU A 8 -5.13 -4.16 -12.12
C LEU A 8 -6.02 -5.32 -12.57
N GLU A 9 -7.24 -5.02 -13.03
CA GLU A 9 -8.18 -5.98 -13.58
C GLU A 9 -7.65 -6.60 -14.89
N ASN A 10 -7.14 -5.77 -15.82
CA ASN A 10 -6.51 -6.25 -17.05
C ASN A 10 -5.28 -7.15 -16.80
N LYS A 11 -4.62 -6.99 -15.65
CA LYS A 11 -3.51 -7.85 -15.22
C LYS A 11 -3.96 -9.12 -14.49
N GLY A 12 -5.26 -9.27 -14.25
CA GLY A 12 -5.85 -10.39 -13.51
C GLY A 12 -5.54 -10.38 -12.01
N LEU A 13 -5.20 -9.21 -11.44
CA LEU A 13 -4.84 -9.07 -10.02
C LEU A 13 -6.07 -8.76 -9.15
N VAL A 14 -7.08 -8.14 -9.73
CA VAL A 14 -8.36 -7.86 -9.09
C VAL A 14 -9.51 -8.24 -10.01
N GLU A 15 -10.68 -8.44 -9.44
CA GLU A 15 -11.94 -8.61 -10.15
C GLU A 15 -13.00 -7.63 -9.62
N ARG A 16 -13.87 -7.15 -10.50
CA ARG A 16 -15.04 -6.33 -10.12
C ARG A 16 -16.32 -7.14 -10.16
N ILE A 17 -17.03 -7.14 -9.04
CA ILE A 17 -18.33 -7.79 -8.90
C ILE A 17 -19.36 -6.69 -8.65
N ARG A 18 -20.42 -6.65 -9.48
CA ARG A 18 -21.54 -5.72 -9.25
C ARG A 18 -22.33 -6.16 -8.02
N ASP A 19 -22.70 -5.21 -7.18
CA ASP A 19 -23.52 -5.50 -6.01
C ASP A 19 -24.90 -6.03 -6.45
N LYS A 20 -25.44 -6.99 -5.69
CA LYS A 20 -26.71 -7.66 -6.01
C LYS A 20 -27.91 -6.74 -5.80
N ASN A 21 -27.81 -5.80 -4.85
CA ASN A 21 -28.90 -4.91 -4.45
C ASN A 21 -28.84 -3.56 -5.16
N ASP A 22 -27.64 -3.07 -5.47
CA ASP A 22 -27.46 -1.80 -6.21
C ASP A 22 -26.40 -1.94 -7.32
N LYS A 23 -26.86 -1.97 -8.58
CA LYS A 23 -25.99 -2.13 -9.76
C LYS A 23 -25.04 -0.95 -9.99
N ARG A 24 -25.23 0.19 -9.32
CA ARG A 24 -24.30 1.33 -9.35
C ARG A 24 -23.05 1.06 -8.53
N ILE A 25 -23.10 0.08 -7.61
CA ILE A 25 -21.98 -0.31 -6.75
C ILE A 25 -21.22 -1.45 -7.42
N SER A 26 -19.90 -1.28 -7.52
CA SER A 26 -18.97 -2.32 -7.95
C SER A 26 -17.93 -2.55 -6.88
N ARG A 27 -17.89 -3.77 -6.34
CA ARG A 27 -16.93 -4.20 -5.32
C ARG A 27 -15.71 -4.78 -6.01
N VAL A 28 -14.52 -4.36 -5.56
CA VAL A 28 -13.24 -4.84 -6.08
C VAL A 28 -12.69 -5.88 -5.12
N TYR A 29 -12.38 -7.07 -5.61
CA TYR A 29 -11.77 -8.15 -4.84
C TYR A 29 -10.41 -8.51 -5.40
N LEU A 30 -9.48 -8.91 -4.54
CA LEU A 30 -8.21 -9.51 -5.00
C LEU A 30 -8.49 -10.89 -5.56
N THR A 31 -7.87 -11.22 -6.68
CA THR A 31 -7.82 -12.60 -7.17
C THR A 31 -6.78 -13.40 -6.38
N ALA A 32 -6.72 -14.72 -6.59
CA ALA A 32 -5.63 -15.54 -6.04
C ALA A 32 -4.24 -15.05 -6.51
N LYS A 33 -4.14 -14.67 -7.80
CA LYS A 33 -2.92 -14.06 -8.36
C LYS A 33 -2.56 -12.75 -7.66
N GLY A 34 -3.56 -11.91 -7.39
CA GLY A 34 -3.40 -10.67 -6.65
C GLY A 34 -2.87 -10.89 -5.24
N ARG A 35 -3.45 -11.86 -4.51
CA ARG A 35 -2.98 -12.23 -3.15
C ARG A 35 -1.53 -12.74 -3.17
N ASN A 36 -1.22 -13.67 -4.05
CA ASN A 36 0.15 -14.22 -4.17
C ASN A 36 1.18 -13.14 -4.52
N LEU A 37 0.80 -12.13 -5.32
CA LEU A 37 1.67 -11.01 -5.63
C LEU A 37 1.96 -10.16 -4.39
N ILE A 38 0.96 -9.89 -3.54
CA ILE A 38 1.16 -9.19 -2.27
C ILE A 38 2.14 -9.96 -1.39
N ASP A 39 1.93 -11.27 -1.21
CA ASP A 39 2.83 -12.12 -0.43
C ASP A 39 4.27 -12.08 -0.97
N SER A 40 4.42 -11.99 -2.30
CA SER A 40 5.73 -11.87 -2.96
C SER A 40 6.38 -10.51 -2.72
N ILE A 41 5.59 -9.43 -2.78
CA ILE A 41 6.05 -8.07 -2.50
C ILE A 41 6.46 -7.96 -1.05
N ASP A 42 5.68 -8.47 -0.10
CA ASP A 42 6.02 -8.40 1.33
C ASP A 42 7.32 -9.15 1.64
N LYS A 43 7.57 -10.26 0.95
CA LYS A 43 8.83 -11.01 1.04
C LYS A 43 10.03 -10.27 0.43
N GLN A 44 9.82 -9.41 -0.57
CA GLN A 44 10.90 -8.77 -1.34
C GLN A 44 11.16 -7.31 -0.93
N ALA A 45 10.11 -6.51 -0.72
CA ALA A 45 10.16 -5.07 -0.61
C ALA A 45 10.34 -4.56 0.83
N SER A 46 9.73 -5.23 1.81
CA SER A 46 9.47 -4.60 3.11
C SER A 46 10.61 -4.74 4.11
N SER A 47 11.42 -5.79 4.01
CA SER A 47 12.45 -6.06 5.02
C SER A 47 13.85 -5.86 4.47
N LYS A 48 14.31 -6.68 3.53
CA LYS A 48 15.76 -6.80 3.28
C LYS A 48 16.47 -5.51 2.89
N PHE A 49 15.97 -4.73 1.93
CA PHE A 49 16.72 -3.56 1.45
C PHE A 49 16.78 -2.43 2.48
N LEU A 50 15.62 -2.02 3.00
CA LEU A 50 15.53 -0.99 4.04
C LEU A 50 16.22 -1.43 5.33
N PHE A 51 15.99 -2.67 5.77
CA PHE A 51 16.63 -3.22 6.96
C PHE A 51 18.16 -3.23 6.82
N ASN A 52 18.70 -3.71 5.69
CA ASN A 52 20.15 -3.69 5.45
C ASN A 52 20.73 -2.27 5.38
N SER A 53 19.96 -1.29 4.91
CA SER A 53 20.40 0.10 4.84
C SER A 53 20.43 0.76 6.22
N ILE A 54 19.49 0.39 7.09
CA ILE A 54 19.32 0.94 8.44
C ILE A 54 20.21 0.21 9.47
N LEU A 55 20.53 -1.07 9.24
CA LEU A 55 21.36 -1.90 10.14
C LEU A 55 22.74 -1.32 10.47
N ASN A 56 23.30 -0.49 9.60
CA ASN A 56 24.62 0.13 9.81
C ASN A 56 24.54 1.53 10.46
N MET A 57 23.34 2.00 10.80
CA MET A 57 23.13 3.26 11.49
C MET A 57 23.21 3.04 13.01
N ASP A 58 23.70 4.05 13.74
CA ASP A 58 23.64 4.05 15.21
C ASP A 58 22.17 4.11 15.66
N ASP A 59 21.81 3.28 16.64
CA ASP A 59 20.45 3.15 17.17
C ASP A 59 19.84 4.51 17.56
N ARG A 60 20.65 5.45 18.05
CA ARG A 60 20.19 6.80 18.42
C ARG A 60 19.69 7.59 17.21
N TYR A 61 20.34 7.44 16.05
CA TYR A 61 19.90 8.10 14.81
C TYR A 61 18.66 7.45 14.22
N ILE A 62 18.49 6.14 14.43
CA ILE A 62 17.31 5.40 13.95
C ILE A 62 16.06 5.89 14.68
N ASP A 63 16.12 6.02 16.01
CA ASP A 63 15.00 6.49 16.83
C ASP A 63 14.58 7.91 16.47
N ASP A 64 15.53 8.81 16.29
CA ASP A 64 15.24 10.21 15.93
C ASP A 64 14.72 10.33 14.49
N PHE A 65 15.22 9.50 13.57
CA PHE A 65 14.71 9.43 12.21
C PHE A 65 13.26 8.93 12.17
N LEU A 66 12.94 7.91 12.97
CA LEU A 66 11.57 7.39 13.08
C LEU A 66 10.60 8.45 13.59
N LYS A 67 10.96 9.20 14.65
CA LYS A 67 10.15 10.30 15.17
C LYS A 67 9.90 11.38 14.10
N CYS A 68 10.93 11.73 13.32
CA CYS A 68 10.80 12.70 12.24
C CYS A 68 9.81 12.23 11.16
N LEU A 69 9.90 10.95 10.75
CA LEU A 69 8.99 10.36 9.76
C LEU A 69 7.54 10.30 10.26
N GLU A 70 7.33 9.98 11.53
CA GLU A 70 6.00 9.97 12.15
C GLU A 70 5.37 11.37 12.18
N SER A 71 6.16 12.37 12.56
CA SER A 71 5.74 13.77 12.55
C SER A 71 5.34 14.22 11.13
N LEU A 72 6.20 13.94 10.14
CA LEU A 72 5.92 14.23 8.74
C LEU A 72 4.62 13.56 8.27
N LYS A 73 4.45 12.26 8.55
CA LYS A 73 3.25 11.51 8.20
C LYS A 73 1.99 12.14 8.79
N LYS A 74 2.03 12.56 10.06
CA LYS A 74 0.92 13.24 10.72
C LYS A 74 0.54 14.52 9.98
N HIS A 75 1.52 15.38 9.69
CA HIS A 75 1.27 16.63 8.98
C HIS A 75 0.77 16.43 7.54
N MET A 76 1.25 15.40 6.84
CA MET A 76 0.74 15.06 5.51
C MET A 76 -0.72 14.58 5.54
N SER A 77 -1.08 13.77 6.54
CA SER A 77 -2.46 13.31 6.74
C SER A 77 -3.40 14.47 7.07
N ASP A 78 -2.99 15.36 7.98
CA ASP A 78 -3.79 16.50 8.41
C ASP A 78 -4.07 17.50 7.28
N ASN A 79 -3.17 17.59 6.29
CA ASN A 79 -3.35 18.43 5.10
C ASN A 79 -4.21 17.77 4.01
N TYR A 80 -4.30 16.43 3.97
CA TYR A 80 -5.10 15.72 2.97
C TYR A 80 -6.62 15.82 3.20
N PHE A 81 -7.05 16.12 4.43
CA PHE A 81 -8.47 16.35 4.79
C PHE A 81 -8.89 17.82 4.73
N LYS A 82 -7.96 18.74 4.43
CA LYS A 82 -8.21 20.19 4.34
C LYS A 82 -8.29 20.72 2.90
N LEU A 83 -8.15 19.84 1.91
CA LEU A 83 -8.34 20.09 0.49
C LEU A 83 -9.62 19.38 0.02
#